data_AF-A0A959VXF5-F1
#
_entry.id   AF-A0A959VXF5-F1
#
_cell.length_a   1.000
_cell.length_b   1.000
_cell.length_c   1.000
_cell.angle_alpha   90.00
_cell.angle_beta   90.00
_cell.angle_gamma   90.00
#
_symmetry.space_group_name_H-M   'P 1'
#
loop_
_entity.id
_entity.type
_entity.pdbx_description
1 polymer ?
#
loop_
_entity_poly.entity_id
_entity_poly.type
_entity_poly.pdbx_seq_one_letter_code
_entity_poly.pdbx_strand_id
1 'polypeptide(L)'
;DSIVSVLTNSTVLLAFPHTVFFALSTAAAVVIGVSAWHLLRRNEVEVFTSSVRFGVVFLLIGTLAGGLAGHAQGQLMTEQQPMKMAAAEALYNTKEGAGLSLFAVAPFEHHPERLSFNIQIPHLLSFLSTNTLNGKVEGLNQIQARYEQQYGPGDYMPTVGLTYWAFRIMAGAGVAMLAL
;
A
#
# COMPACT_ATOMS: atom_id res chain seq x y z
N ASP A 1 -28.13 4.96 15.33
CA ASP A 1 -27.05 5.23 14.36
C ASP A 1 -27.25 6.57 13.69
N SER A 2 -26.26 7.45 13.75
CA SER A 2 -26.31 8.76 13.10
C SER A 2 -25.54 8.69 11.78
N ILE A 3 -26.06 9.31 10.72
CA ILE A 3 -25.38 9.37 9.42
C ILE A 3 -23.97 9.99 9.54
N VAL A 4 -23.80 10.89 10.50
CA VAL A 4 -22.52 11.53 10.81
C VAL A 4 -21.47 10.49 11.24
N SER A 5 -21.82 9.49 12.07
CA SER A 5 -20.84 8.50 12.54
C SER A 5 -20.32 7.61 11.42
N VAL A 6 -21.13 7.38 10.38
CA VAL A 6 -20.71 6.64 9.18
C VAL A 6 -19.74 7.47 8.36
N LEU A 7 -20.03 8.77 8.19
CA LEU A 7 -19.17 9.69 7.41
C LEU A 7 -17.84 10.00 8.11
N THR A 8 -17.80 9.98 9.44
CA THR A 8 -16.59 10.29 10.23
C THR A 8 -15.90 9.05 10.82
N ASN A 9 -16.16 7.85 10.27
CA ASN A 9 -15.47 6.65 10.71
C ASN A 9 -13.95 6.75 10.40
N SER A 10 -13.11 6.19 11.27
CA SER A 10 -11.65 6.20 11.14
C SER A 10 -11.15 5.67 9.78
N THR A 11 -11.82 4.66 9.21
CA THR A 11 -11.46 4.13 7.89
C THR A 11 -11.62 5.19 6.82
N VAL A 12 -12.72 5.94 6.82
CA VAL A 12 -12.98 7.02 5.84
C VAL A 12 -11.98 8.15 6.03
N LEU A 13 -11.73 8.55 7.28
CA LEU A 13 -10.83 9.65 7.61
C LEU A 13 -9.38 9.41 7.15
N LEU A 14 -8.93 8.17 7.05
CA LEU A 14 -7.59 7.83 6.55
C LEU A 14 -7.59 7.44 5.07
N ALA A 15 -8.61 6.72 4.59
CA ALA A 15 -8.70 6.29 3.20
C ALA A 15 -8.97 7.45 2.24
N PHE A 16 -9.78 8.43 2.65
CA PHE A 16 -10.12 9.57 1.79
C PHE A 16 -8.89 10.43 1.45
N PRO A 17 -8.09 10.91 2.42
CA PRO A 17 -6.88 11.67 2.10
C PRO A 17 -5.89 10.89 1.24
N HIS A 18 -5.62 9.62 1.58
CA HIS A 18 -4.74 8.77 0.78
C HIS A 18 -5.18 8.70 -0.69
N THR A 19 -6.47 8.45 -0.92
CA THR A 19 -7.04 8.36 -2.27
C THR A 19 -6.95 9.69 -3.02
N VAL A 20 -7.34 10.80 -2.39
CA VAL A 20 -7.35 12.13 -3.03
C VAL A 20 -5.95 12.60 -3.40
N PHE A 21 -4.97 12.40 -2.51
CA PHE A 21 -3.60 12.80 -2.77
C PHE A 21 -2.96 11.98 -3.91
N PHE A 22 -3.20 10.66 -3.96
CA PHE A 22 -2.71 9.86 -5.09
C PHE A 22 -3.47 10.11 -6.41
N ALA A 23 -4.74 10.50 -6.35
CA ALA A 23 -5.47 10.98 -7.54
C ALA A 23 -4.86 12.28 -8.08
N LEU A 24 -4.48 13.21 -7.19
CA LEU A 24 -3.76 14.44 -7.56
C LEU A 24 -2.38 14.12 -8.16
N SER A 25 -1.61 13.21 -7.56
CA SER A 25 -0.33 12.74 -8.12
C SER A 25 -0.51 12.15 -9.51
N THR A 26 -1.56 11.37 -9.73
CA THR A 26 -1.86 10.76 -11.04
C THR A 26 -2.15 11.84 -12.09
N ALA A 27 -2.98 12.82 -11.76
CA ALA A 27 -3.26 13.95 -12.65
C ALA A 27 -1.99 14.75 -12.97
N ALA A 28 -1.16 15.02 -11.96
CA ALA A 28 0.11 15.72 -12.12
C ALA A 28 1.08 14.94 -13.03
N ALA A 29 1.20 13.62 -12.85
CA ALA A 29 2.03 12.76 -13.69
C ALA A 29 1.57 12.78 -15.16
N VAL A 30 0.26 12.78 -15.42
CA VAL A 30 -0.28 12.92 -16.79
C VAL A 30 0.09 14.28 -17.40
N VAL A 31 -0.08 15.37 -16.64
CA VAL A 31 0.29 16.73 -17.10
C VAL A 31 1.80 16.81 -17.41
N ILE A 32 2.64 16.26 -16.54
CA ILE A 32 4.09 16.20 -16.76
C ILE A 32 4.40 15.39 -18.02
N GLY A 33 3.80 14.21 -18.18
CA GLY A 33 4.06 13.34 -19.33
C GLY A 33 3.69 13.98 -20.67
N VAL A 34 2.49 14.59 -20.76
CA VAL A 34 2.06 15.32 -21.95
C VAL A 34 2.96 16.52 -22.22
N SER A 35 3.29 17.29 -21.17
CA SER A 35 4.14 18.48 -21.32
C SER A 35 5.56 18.11 -21.76
N ALA A 36 6.14 17.04 -21.20
CA ALA A 36 7.45 16.53 -21.60
C ALA A 36 7.46 16.09 -23.08
N TRP A 37 6.40 15.45 -23.56
CA TRP A 37 6.27 15.08 -24.97
C TRP A 37 6.26 16.30 -25.91
N HIS A 38 5.58 17.38 -25.54
CA HIS A 38 5.59 18.62 -26.32
C HIS A 38 6.94 19.33 -26.28
N LEU A 39 7.61 19.35 -25.12
CA LEU A 39 8.95 19.93 -24.97
C LEU A 39 9.99 19.20 -25.81
N LEU A 40 9.94 17.86 -25.88
CA LEU A 40 10.81 17.06 -26.76
C LEU A 40 10.66 17.43 -28.24
N ARG A 41 9.48 17.91 -28.64
CA ARG A 41 9.18 18.37 -30.01
C ARG A 41 9.40 19.87 -30.21
N ARG A 42 9.90 20.57 -29.19
CA ARG A 42 10.09 22.03 -29.18
C ARG A 42 8.81 22.81 -29.49
N ASN A 43 7.65 22.26 -29.10
CA ASN A 43 6.36 22.89 -29.28
C ASN A 43 6.01 23.73 -28.04
N GLU A 44 5.52 24.97 -28.23
CA GLU A 44 5.08 25.91 -27.16
C GLU A 44 5.92 25.83 -25.87
N VAL A 45 7.23 25.99 -26.00
CA VAL A 45 8.21 25.66 -24.95
C VAL A 45 7.92 26.37 -23.63
N GLU A 46 7.50 27.63 -23.66
CA GLU A 46 7.22 28.42 -22.46
C GLU A 46 6.02 27.87 -21.66
N VAL A 47 4.94 27.54 -22.38
CA VAL A 47 3.72 26.98 -21.78
C VAL A 47 4.03 25.62 -21.15
N PHE A 48 4.64 24.71 -21.90
CA PHE A 48 4.89 23.36 -21.40
C PHE A 48 5.98 23.30 -20.34
N THR A 49 6.96 24.21 -20.34
CA THR A 49 7.93 24.33 -19.24
C THR A 49 7.24 24.74 -17.95
N SER A 50 6.30 25.70 -18.03
CA SER A 50 5.52 26.13 -16.87
C SER A 50 4.61 25.01 -16.36
N SER A 51 3.94 24.28 -17.26
CA SER A 51 3.11 23.12 -16.92
C SER A 51 3.89 22.01 -16.21
N VAL A 52 5.11 21.69 -16.66
CA VAL A 52 5.97 20.72 -15.96
C VAL A 52 6.31 21.22 -14.55
N ARG A 53 6.70 22.49 -14.39
CA ARG A 53 7.03 23.05 -13.06
C ARG A 53 5.88 22.91 -12.07
N PHE A 54 4.66 23.28 -12.49
CA PHE A 54 3.47 23.09 -11.65
C PHE A 54 3.18 21.61 -11.39
N GLY A 55 3.24 20.78 -12.43
CA GLY A 55 3.04 19.34 -12.32
C GLY A 55 3.96 18.71 -11.28
N VAL A 56 5.27 19.03 -11.31
CA VAL A 56 6.26 18.48 -10.36
C VAL A 56 5.93 18.87 -8.91
N VAL A 57 5.52 20.11 -8.67
CA VAL A 57 5.11 20.55 -7.32
C VAL A 57 3.91 19.76 -6.81
N PHE A 58 2.87 19.60 -7.62
CA PHE A 58 1.68 18.83 -7.22
C PHE A 58 1.96 17.34 -7.10
N LEU A 59 2.82 16.78 -7.95
CA LEU A 59 3.27 15.39 -7.84
C LEU A 59 4.01 15.15 -6.52
N LEU A 60 4.92 16.05 -6.15
CA LEU A 60 5.67 15.96 -4.90
C LEU A 60 4.75 16.06 -3.68
N ILE A 61 3.87 17.07 -3.64
CA ILE A 61 2.93 17.27 -2.54
C ILE A 61 1.97 16.07 -2.42
N GLY A 62 1.36 15.66 -3.54
CA GLY A 62 0.42 14.54 -3.58
C GLY A 62 1.08 13.24 -3.14
N THR A 63 2.31 12.96 -3.58
CA THR A 63 2.94 11.67 -3.29
C THR A 63 3.46 11.61 -1.85
N LEU A 64 4.00 12.71 -1.31
CA LEU A 64 4.40 12.79 0.10
C LEU A 64 3.20 12.71 1.04
N ALA A 65 2.18 13.56 0.83
CA ALA A 65 0.99 13.58 1.67
C ALA A 65 0.20 12.27 1.56
N GLY A 66 0.06 11.73 0.36
CA GLY A 66 -0.57 10.44 0.11
C GLY A 66 0.19 9.27 0.76
N GLY A 67 1.52 9.30 0.75
CA GLY A 67 2.38 8.33 1.43
C GLY A 67 2.20 8.36 2.95
N LEU A 68 2.18 9.54 3.57
CA LEU A 68 1.94 9.70 5.01
C LEU A 68 0.53 9.22 5.41
N ALA A 69 -0.49 9.61 4.64
CA ALA A 69 -1.85 9.12 4.84
C ALA A 69 -1.94 7.59 4.66
N GLY A 70 -1.21 7.05 3.68
CA GLY A 70 -1.14 5.61 3.42
C GLY A 70 -0.47 4.83 4.56
N HIS A 71 0.57 5.38 5.17
CA HIS A 71 1.20 4.78 6.34
C HIS A 71 0.22 4.68 7.52
N ALA A 72 -0.45 5.80 7.86
CA ALA A 72 -1.47 5.81 8.91
C ALA A 72 -2.63 4.85 8.59
N GLN A 73 -3.09 4.84 7.33
CA GLN A 73 -4.12 3.92 6.88
C GLN A 73 -3.68 2.44 6.99
N GLY A 74 -2.42 2.13 6.68
CA GLY A 74 -1.85 0.78 6.81
C GLY A 74 -1.80 0.30 8.26
N GLN A 75 -1.49 1.18 9.20
CA GLN A 75 -1.54 0.86 10.63
C GLN A 75 -2.98 0.56 11.08
N LEU A 76 -3.93 1.42 10.73
CA LEU A 76 -5.34 1.18 11.03
C LEU A 76 -5.84 -0.13 10.41
N MET A 77 -5.39 -0.45 9.19
CA MET A 77 -5.78 -1.67 8.49
C MET A 77 -5.17 -2.92 9.12
N THR A 78 -4.01 -2.82 9.77
CA THR A 78 -3.43 -3.93 10.56
C THR A 78 -4.36 -4.31 11.72
N GLU A 79 -5.05 -3.33 12.32
CA GLU A 79 -6.01 -3.56 13.40
C GLU A 79 -7.38 -4.01 12.88
N GLN A 80 -7.91 -3.32 11.85
CA GLN A 80 -9.27 -3.55 11.36
C GLN A 80 -9.39 -4.73 10.37
N GLN A 81 -8.37 -4.96 9.55
CA GLN A 81 -8.34 -6.02 8.53
C GLN A 81 -6.98 -6.73 8.50
N PRO A 82 -6.57 -7.41 9.60
CA PRO A 82 -5.26 -8.05 9.70
C PRO A 82 -5.03 -9.08 8.58
N MET A 83 -6.08 -9.80 8.13
CA MET A 83 -5.99 -10.78 7.04
C MET A 83 -5.48 -10.13 5.73
N LYS A 84 -6.00 -8.94 5.41
CA LYS A 84 -5.61 -8.19 4.21
C LYS A 84 -4.15 -7.77 4.29
N MET A 85 -3.71 -7.28 5.45
CA MET A 85 -2.34 -6.83 5.65
C MET A 85 -1.34 -7.99 5.67
N ALA A 86 -1.67 -9.10 6.34
CA ALA A 86 -0.85 -10.31 6.33
C ALA A 86 -0.70 -10.90 4.92
N ALA A 87 -1.78 -10.93 4.13
CA ALA A 87 -1.74 -11.35 2.73
C ALA A 87 -0.91 -10.38 1.86
N ALA A 88 -1.08 -9.08 2.10
CA ALA A 88 -0.29 -8.03 1.47
C ALA A 88 1.19 -8.08 1.87
N GLU A 89 1.62 -8.93 2.80
CA GLU A 89 3.04 -9.15 3.14
C GLU A 89 3.49 -10.61 2.97
N ALA A 90 2.58 -11.47 2.51
CA ALA A 90 2.74 -12.93 2.50
C ALA A 90 3.27 -13.49 3.84
N LEU A 91 2.79 -12.95 4.96
CA LEU A 91 3.15 -13.37 6.30
C LEU A 91 2.25 -14.52 6.74
N TYR A 92 2.72 -15.76 6.58
CA TYR A 92 1.91 -16.94 6.94
C TYR A 92 1.78 -17.16 8.44
N ASN A 93 2.88 -16.97 9.18
CA ASN A 93 2.93 -17.21 10.62
C ASN A 93 3.21 -15.91 11.37
N THR A 94 2.45 -15.73 12.45
CA THR A 94 2.58 -14.61 13.38
C THR A 94 4.01 -14.51 13.89
N LYS A 95 4.56 -13.29 13.88
CA LYS A 95 5.96 -13.06 14.23
C LYS A 95 6.14 -11.72 14.96
N GLU A 96 7.02 -11.72 15.94
CA GLU A 96 7.60 -10.51 16.52
C GLU A 96 8.86 -10.12 15.73
N GLY A 97 9.00 -8.84 15.39
CA GLY A 97 10.08 -8.40 14.50
C GLY A 97 9.95 -8.97 13.09
N ALA A 98 8.73 -8.97 12.56
CA ALA A 98 8.44 -9.34 11.18
C ALA A 98 9.21 -8.42 10.21
N GLY A 99 9.78 -9.02 9.17
CA GLY A 99 10.48 -8.31 8.12
C GLY A 99 9.53 -7.87 7.00
N LEU A 100 9.80 -6.71 6.40
CA LEU A 100 9.08 -6.26 5.20
C LEU A 100 9.56 -7.07 4.00
N SER A 101 8.66 -7.76 3.31
CA SER A 101 9.03 -8.53 2.12
C SER A 101 9.13 -7.62 0.90
N LEU A 102 10.32 -7.55 0.30
CA LEU A 102 10.57 -6.76 -0.92
C LEU A 102 10.22 -7.56 -2.17
N PHE A 103 10.55 -8.85 -2.16
CA PHE A 103 10.33 -9.75 -3.28
C PHE A 103 10.14 -11.17 -2.74
N ALA A 104 9.02 -11.79 -3.08
CA ALA A 104 8.73 -13.16 -2.71
C ALA A 104 8.02 -13.88 -3.85
N VAL A 105 8.32 -15.16 -3.98
CA VAL A 105 7.62 -16.08 -4.87
C VAL A 105 7.22 -17.32 -4.08
N ALA A 106 6.05 -17.83 -4.40
CA ALA A 106 5.48 -19.05 -3.84
C ALA A 106 5.25 -20.06 -4.97
N PRO A 107 5.08 -21.35 -4.65
CA PRO A 107 4.60 -22.33 -5.62
C PRO A 107 3.27 -21.88 -6.26
N PHE A 108 3.00 -22.32 -7.48
CA PHE A 108 1.72 -22.09 -8.17
C PHE A 108 0.61 -22.97 -7.56
N GLU A 109 0.28 -22.69 -6.31
CA GLU A 109 -0.78 -23.33 -5.54
C GLU A 109 -1.82 -22.28 -5.16
N HIS A 110 -3.07 -22.71 -4.93
CA HIS A 110 -4.13 -21.79 -4.51
C HIS A 110 -3.85 -21.20 -3.11
N HIS A 111 -3.29 -22.02 -2.22
CA HIS A 111 -2.89 -21.65 -0.85
C HIS A 111 -1.50 -22.21 -0.55
N PRO A 112 -0.43 -21.56 -1.05
CA PRO A 112 0.91 -22.06 -0.79
C PRO A 112 1.21 -21.92 0.71
N GLU A 113 1.51 -23.01 1.40
CA GLU A 113 1.78 -23.00 2.84
C GLU A 113 3.07 -22.25 3.22
N ARG A 114 3.92 -21.97 2.21
CA ARG A 114 5.22 -21.32 2.37
C ARG A 114 5.64 -20.57 1.11
N LEU A 115 6.55 -19.62 1.32
CA LEU A 115 7.28 -18.96 0.24
C LEU A 115 8.45 -19.84 -0.22
N SER A 116 8.65 -19.96 -1.53
CA SER A 116 9.82 -20.64 -2.10
C SER A 116 11.07 -19.78 -1.98
N PHE A 117 10.90 -18.46 -2.06
CA PHE A 117 11.98 -17.48 -1.94
C PHE A 117 11.40 -16.17 -1.42
N ASN A 118 12.11 -15.50 -0.51
CA ASN A 118 11.70 -14.23 0.09
C ASN A 118 12.92 -13.37 0.43
N ILE A 119 13.01 -12.18 -0.16
CA ILE A 119 13.94 -11.11 0.21
C ILE A 119 13.19 -10.18 1.14
N GLN A 120 13.68 -10.02 2.37
CA GLN A 120 13.03 -9.21 3.39
C GLN A 120 14.01 -8.28 4.10
N ILE A 121 13.54 -7.11 4.51
CA ILE A 121 14.25 -6.22 5.43
C ILE A 121 13.79 -6.57 6.86
N PRO A 122 14.66 -7.10 7.73
CA PRO A 122 14.29 -7.49 9.09
C PRO A 122 13.66 -6.35 9.89
N HIS A 123 12.71 -6.66 10.79
CA HIS A 123 12.02 -5.72 11.69
C HIS A 123 11.20 -4.59 11.03
N LEU A 124 11.37 -4.33 9.74
CA LEU A 124 10.76 -3.19 9.07
C LEU A 124 9.24 -3.31 9.01
N LEU A 125 8.68 -4.51 8.79
CA LEU A 125 7.24 -4.70 8.78
C LEU A 125 6.62 -4.46 10.16
N SER A 126 7.26 -4.98 11.22
CA SER A 126 6.83 -4.70 12.60
C SER A 126 6.85 -3.20 12.89
N PHE A 127 7.90 -2.50 12.49
CA PHE A 127 7.99 -1.05 12.66
C PHE A 127 6.89 -0.33 11.89
N LEU A 128 6.66 -0.67 10.62
CA LEU A 128 5.62 -0.03 9.82
C LEU A 128 4.21 -0.32 10.36
N SER A 129 3.98 -1.51 10.90
CA SER A 129 2.66 -1.93 11.39
C SER A 129 2.35 -1.41 12.79
N THR A 130 3.36 -1.23 13.64
CA THR A 130 3.15 -0.99 15.10
C THR A 130 3.96 0.19 15.66
N ASN A 131 4.79 0.85 14.85
CA ASN A 131 5.81 1.82 15.27
C ASN A 131 6.88 1.25 16.23
N THR A 132 7.01 -0.08 16.34
CA THR A 132 8.02 -0.75 17.17
C THR A 132 8.75 -1.83 16.38
N LEU A 133 10.07 -1.93 16.55
CA LEU A 133 10.89 -2.90 15.80
C LEU A 133 10.53 -4.37 16.13
N ASN A 134 9.96 -4.64 17.30
CA ASN A 134 9.59 -5.98 17.75
C ASN A 134 8.08 -6.16 17.89
N GLY A 135 7.27 -5.27 17.33
CA GLY A 135 5.82 -5.39 17.37
C GLY A 135 5.35 -6.70 16.76
N LYS A 136 4.35 -7.32 17.38
CA LYS A 136 3.74 -8.57 16.91
C LYS A 136 2.83 -8.27 15.71
N VAL A 137 3.07 -8.95 14.59
CA VAL A 137 2.21 -8.89 13.40
C VAL A 137 1.55 -10.26 13.24
N GLU A 138 0.22 -10.28 13.17
CA GLU A 138 -0.56 -11.52 12.99
C GLU A 138 -0.34 -12.09 11.59
N GLY A 139 -0.12 -13.41 11.51
CA GLY A 139 0.04 -14.15 10.27
C GLY A 139 -1.26 -14.78 9.78
N LEU A 140 -1.31 -15.08 8.48
CA LEU A 140 -2.47 -15.65 7.78
C LEU A 140 -3.07 -16.85 8.51
N ASN A 141 -2.24 -17.80 8.93
CA ASN A 141 -2.70 -19.04 9.55
C ASN A 141 -3.42 -18.80 10.88
N GLN A 142 -2.90 -17.88 11.71
CA GLN A 142 -3.52 -17.56 13.00
C GLN A 142 -4.81 -16.75 12.81
N ILE A 143 -4.84 -15.85 11.82
CA ILE A 143 -6.03 -15.05 11.52
C ILE A 143 -7.13 -15.96 10.95
N GLN A 144 -6.78 -16.90 10.06
CA GLN A 144 -7.70 -17.89 9.48
C GLN A 144 -8.33 -18.75 10.57
N ALA A 145 -7.52 -19.32 11.47
CA ALA A 145 -8.03 -20.11 12.60
C ALA A 145 -8.96 -19.29 13.52
N ARG A 146 -8.64 -18.02 13.76
CA ARG A 146 -9.52 -17.11 14.53
C ARG A 146 -10.84 -16.86 13.80
N TYR A 147 -10.81 -16.64 12.49
CA TYR A 147 -12.00 -16.38 11.70
C TYR A 147 -12.89 -17.61 11.57
N GLU A 148 -12.33 -18.81 11.45
CA GLU A 148 -13.10 -20.05 11.50
C GLU A 148 -13.84 -20.22 12.84
N GLN A 149 -13.20 -19.89 13.95
CA GLN A 149 -13.83 -19.90 15.28
C GLN A 149 -14.94 -18.86 15.42
N GLN A 150 -14.77 -17.68 14.81
CA GLN A 150 -15.68 -16.55 14.96
C GLN A 150 -16.88 -16.60 13.99
N TYR A 151 -16.65 -17.03 12.74
CA TYR A 151 -17.60 -16.93 11.64
C TYR A 151 -18.04 -18.29 11.11
N GLY A 152 -17.44 -19.38 11.58
CA GLY A 152 -17.73 -20.75 11.15
C GLY A 152 -16.71 -21.30 10.15
N PRO A 153 -16.82 -22.59 9.78
CA PRO A 153 -15.88 -23.22 8.85
C PRO A 153 -15.95 -22.57 7.47
N GLY A 154 -14.79 -22.18 6.93
CA GLY A 154 -14.67 -21.55 5.62
C GLY A 154 -13.26 -21.03 5.38
N ASP A 155 -12.96 -20.65 4.14
CA ASP A 155 -11.70 -20.00 3.78
C ASP A 155 -11.89 -18.48 3.73
N TYR A 156 -11.17 -17.77 4.59
CA TYR A 156 -11.21 -16.31 4.68
C TYR A 156 -9.95 -15.65 4.13
N MET A 157 -9.01 -16.43 3.58
CA MET A 157 -7.78 -15.91 3.01
C MET A 157 -8.06 -15.33 1.62
N PRO A 158 -7.67 -14.06 1.34
CA PRO A 158 -7.68 -13.56 -0.03
C PRO A 158 -6.61 -14.27 -0.85
N THR A 159 -6.67 -14.12 -2.18
CA THR A 159 -5.62 -14.62 -3.07
C THR A 159 -4.28 -13.94 -2.73
N VAL A 160 -3.42 -14.64 -1.98
CA VAL A 160 -2.20 -14.07 -1.38
C VAL A 160 -1.27 -13.52 -2.44
N GLY A 161 -1.03 -14.27 -3.52
CA GLY A 161 -0.15 -13.83 -4.61
C GLY A 161 -0.62 -12.54 -5.28
N LEU A 162 -1.91 -12.41 -5.58
CA LEU A 162 -2.48 -11.19 -6.16
C LEU A 162 -2.36 -10.01 -5.20
N THR A 163 -2.71 -10.22 -3.93
CA THR A 163 -2.65 -9.19 -2.89
C THR A 163 -1.21 -8.70 -2.68
N TYR A 164 -0.27 -9.65 -2.56
CA TYR A 164 1.16 -9.39 -2.39
C TYR A 164 1.72 -8.54 -3.53
N TRP A 165 1.50 -8.94 -4.79
CA TRP A 165 2.06 -8.26 -5.95
C TRP A 165 1.38 -6.93 -6.25
N ALA A 166 0.06 -6.84 -6.07
CA ALA A 166 -0.66 -5.58 -6.19
C ALA A 166 -0.12 -4.54 -5.20
N PHE A 167 0.14 -4.94 -3.95
CA PHE A 167 0.73 -4.06 -2.95
C PHE A 167 2.14 -3.59 -3.34
N ARG A 168 3.00 -4.47 -3.86
CA ARG A 168 4.36 -4.10 -4.32
C ARG A 168 4.32 -3.14 -5.50
N ILE A 169 3.44 -3.38 -6.47
CA ILE A 169 3.28 -2.49 -7.62
C ILE A 169 2.82 -1.11 -7.16
N MET A 170 1.83 -1.05 -6.27
CA MET A 170 1.34 0.21 -5.72
C MET A 170 2.42 0.98 -4.94
N ALA A 171 3.08 0.32 -3.98
CA ALA A 171 4.13 0.93 -3.18
C ALA A 171 5.34 1.34 -4.05
N GLY A 172 5.74 0.47 -4.98
CA GLY A 172 6.81 0.73 -5.93
C GLY A 172 6.51 1.91 -6.86
N ALA A 173 5.28 2.03 -7.36
CA ALA A 173 4.85 3.19 -8.14
C ALA A 173 4.89 4.48 -7.30
N GLY A 174 4.48 4.43 -6.03
CA GLY A 174 4.60 5.55 -5.09
C GLY A 174 6.05 6.02 -4.90
N VAL A 175 6.97 5.08 -4.68
CA VAL A 175 8.41 5.37 -4.55
C VAL A 175 8.99 5.91 -5.86
N ALA A 176 8.61 5.33 -7.00
CA ALA A 176 9.06 5.81 -8.31
C ALA A 176 8.59 7.24 -8.59
N MET A 177 7.34 7.58 -8.26
CA MET A 177 6.81 8.94 -8.39
C MET A 177 7.53 9.96 -7.50
N LEU A 178 8.03 9.55 -6.32
CA LEU A 178 8.86 10.43 -5.47
C LEU A 178 10.28 10.60 -5.98
N ALA A 179 10.80 9.62 -6.73
CA ALA A 179 12.18 9.63 -7.21
C ALA A 179 12.37 10.38 -8.54
N LEU A 180 11.30 10.51 -9.34
CA LEU A 180 11.25 11.22 -10.62
C LEU A 180 11.13 12.74 -10.42
#